data_AF-A0A556MBW9-F1
#
_entry.id   AF-A0A556MBW9-F1
#
_cell.length_a   1.000
_cell.length_b   1.000
_cell.length_c   1.000
_cell.angle_alpha   90.00
_cell.angle_beta   90.00
_cell.angle_gamma   90.00
#
_symmetry.space_group_name_H-M   'P 1'
#
loop_
_entity.id
_entity.type
_entity.pdbx_description
1 polymer ?
#
loop_
_entity_poly.entity_id
_entity_poly.type
_entity_poly.pdbx_seq_one_letter_code
_entity_poly.pdbx_strand_id
1 'polypeptide(L)'
;MNEIIAFAEIAAKTFTTDVIHILKNEIGDQGTVAGLGNQVLIKISQTDFEFRLGNMLQQIYRVIDQHFPTRDEHLSIIIRDTDARYENVFKIWKSV
;
A
#
# COMPACT_ATOMS: atom_id res chain seq x y z
N MET A 1 -28.37 -5.05 0.05
CA MET A 1 -27.67 -4.54 1.24
C MET A 1 -26.37 -5.32 1.31
N ASN A 2 -25.26 -4.61 1.18
CA ASN A 2 -23.99 -5.05 0.62
C ASN A 2 -23.46 -6.36 1.21
N GLU A 3 -23.04 -7.24 0.31
CA GLU A 3 -22.10 -8.33 0.59
C GLU A 3 -20.81 -7.69 1.11
N ILE A 4 -20.71 -7.60 2.43
CA ILE A 4 -19.57 -7.12 3.19
C ILE A 4 -18.44 -8.11 2.90
N ILE A 5 -17.66 -7.79 1.86
CA ILE A 5 -16.24 -8.10 1.62
C ILE A 5 -15.68 -9.11 2.63
N ALA A 6 -16.08 -10.38 2.47
CA ALA A 6 -15.56 -11.51 3.22
C ALA A 6 -14.35 -12.11 2.49
N PHE A 7 -13.44 -11.25 2.04
CA PHE A 7 -12.11 -11.65 1.54
C PHE A 7 -11.04 -11.34 2.59
N ALA A 8 -11.40 -11.45 3.87
CA ALA A 8 -10.43 -11.51 4.95
C ALA A 8 -9.63 -12.83 4.81
N GLU A 9 -8.37 -12.67 4.43
CA GLU A 9 -7.25 -13.46 4.95
C GLU A 9 -7.42 -14.98 4.98
N ILE A 10 -7.28 -15.62 3.82
CA ILE A 10 -6.50 -16.85 3.78
C ILE A 10 -5.05 -16.40 3.61
N ALA A 11 -4.47 -15.92 4.71
CA ALA A 11 -3.09 -15.44 4.77
C ALA A 11 -2.13 -16.64 4.66
N ALA A 12 -1.86 -17.07 3.42
CA ALA A 12 -0.48 -17.44 3.13
C ALA A 12 0.38 -16.21 3.48
N LYS A 13 1.46 -16.42 4.22
CA LYS A 13 2.39 -15.35 4.61
C LYS A 13 3.10 -14.84 3.34
N THR A 14 2.45 -13.93 2.63
CA THR A 14 2.91 -13.37 1.36
C THR A 14 3.62 -12.05 1.60
N PHE A 15 4.57 -11.71 0.72
CA PHE A 15 5.27 -10.43 0.73
C PHE A 15 4.31 -9.25 0.83
N THR A 16 3.15 -9.35 0.16
CA THR A 16 2.09 -8.33 0.22
C THR A 16 1.53 -8.14 1.62
N THR A 17 1.30 -9.22 2.38
CA THR A 17 0.76 -9.16 3.74
C THR A 17 1.74 -8.48 4.70
N ASP A 18 3.03 -8.82 4.58
CA ASP A 18 4.07 -8.20 5.41
C ASP A 18 4.24 -6.69 5.08
N VAL A 19 4.18 -6.32 3.80
CA VAL A 19 4.20 -4.90 3.39
C VAL A 19 2.98 -4.14 3.93
N ILE A 20 1.77 -4.73 3.88
CA ILE A 20 0.58 -4.09 4.46
C ILE A 20 0.76 -3.83 5.95
N HIS A 21 1.30 -4.80 6.70
CA HIS A 21 1.49 -4.65 8.14
C HIS A 21 2.41 -3.47 8.47
N ILE A 22 3.52 -3.35 7.75
CA ILE A 22 4.49 -2.28 7.96
C ILE A 22 3.91 -0.93 7.53
N LEU A 23 3.25 -0.87 6.38
CA LEU A 23 2.66 0.37 5.89
C LEU A 23 1.50 0.86 6.74
N LYS A 24 0.73 -0.02 7.39
CA LYS A 24 -0.28 0.38 8.38
C LYS A 24 0.35 1.14 9.55
N ASN A 25 1.48 0.65 10.06
CA ASN A 25 2.20 1.33 11.13
C ASN A 25 2.77 2.66 10.68
N GLU A 26 3.22 2.74 9.42
CA GLU A 26 3.90 3.92 8.90
C GLU A 26 2.98 5.05 8.45
N ILE A 27 1.83 4.70 7.85
CA ILE A 27 0.79 5.67 7.48
C ILE A 27 -0.03 6.09 8.70
N GLY A 28 -0.19 5.19 9.68
CA GLY A 28 -0.94 5.45 10.91
C GLY A 28 -2.35 5.99 10.62
N ASP A 29 -2.76 7.01 11.37
CA ASP A 29 -4.10 7.61 11.26
C ASP A 29 -4.26 8.53 10.05
N GLN A 30 -3.21 8.76 9.24
CA GLN A 30 -3.28 9.66 8.07
C GLN A 30 -3.91 9.02 6.83
N GLY A 31 -4.19 7.71 6.88
CA GLY A 31 -4.77 7.01 5.74
C GLY A 31 -5.24 5.61 6.08
N THR A 32 -5.78 4.92 5.09
CA THR A 32 -6.18 3.52 5.20
C THR A 32 -5.35 2.67 4.27
N VAL A 33 -4.79 1.56 4.77
CA VAL A 33 -4.01 0.61 3.99
C VAL A 33 -4.74 -0.73 3.91
N ALA A 34 -4.96 -1.23 2.70
CA ALA A 34 -5.66 -2.48 2.41
C ALA A 34 -4.94 -3.31 1.34
N GLY A 35 -5.08 -4.64 1.40
CA GLY A 35 -4.54 -5.56 0.41
C GLY A 35 -5.58 -6.03 -0.61
N LEU A 36 -5.14 -6.18 -1.86
CA LEU A 36 -5.91 -6.72 -2.98
C LEU A 36 -4.98 -7.60 -3.84
N GLY A 37 -4.83 -8.88 -3.46
CA GLY A 37 -3.92 -9.79 -4.16
C GLY A 37 -2.46 -9.37 -4.01
N ASN A 38 -1.77 -9.06 -5.12
CA ASN A 38 -0.41 -8.52 -5.14
C ASN A 38 -0.36 -6.98 -5.17
N GLN A 39 -1.43 -6.35 -4.66
CA GLN A 39 -1.59 -4.91 -4.65
C GLN A 39 -1.87 -4.42 -3.23
N VAL A 40 -1.32 -3.26 -2.90
CA VAL A 40 -1.62 -2.53 -1.67
C VAL A 40 -2.31 -1.23 -2.06
N LEU A 41 -3.52 -1.03 -1.57
CA LEU A 41 -4.28 0.20 -1.71
C LEU A 41 -4.05 1.07 -0.47
N ILE A 42 -3.60 2.30 -0.69
CA ILE A 42 -3.45 3.34 0.32
C ILE A 42 -4.44 4.46 -0.03
N LYS A 43 -5.38 4.73 0.87
CA LYS A 43 -6.31 5.85 0.77
C LYS A 43 -5.86 6.99 1.68
N ILE A 44 -5.76 8.20 1.13
CA ILE A 44 -5.34 9.41 1.83
C ILE A 44 -6.26 10.58 1.51
N SER A 45 -6.18 11.67 2.27
CA SER A 45 -6.94 12.88 1.95
C SER A 45 -6.52 13.45 0.58
N GLN A 46 -7.42 14.17 -0.10
CA GLN A 46 -7.09 14.87 -1.34
C GLN A 46 -5.92 15.85 -1.14
N THR A 47 -5.88 16.56 -0.01
CA THR A 47 -4.80 17.49 0.32
C THR A 47 -3.45 16.78 0.42
N ASP A 48 -3.39 15.62 1.08
CA ASP A 48 -2.14 14.85 1.15
C ASP A 48 -1.75 14.28 -0.22
N PHE A 49 -2.72 13.90 -1.04
CA PHE A 49 -2.48 13.45 -2.40
C PHE A 49 -1.85 14.55 -3.27
N GLU A 50 -2.34 15.79 -3.19
CA GLU A 50 -1.84 16.90 -4.01
C GLU A 50 -0.49 17.44 -3.51
N PHE A 51 -0.31 17.55 -2.19
CA PHE A 51 0.82 18.28 -1.61
C PHE A 51 1.90 17.39 -0.98
N ARG A 52 1.59 16.13 -0.64
CA ARG A 52 2.50 15.26 0.14
C ARG A 52 2.81 13.93 -0.52
N LEU A 53 2.20 13.61 -1.65
CA LEU A 53 2.37 12.33 -2.34
C LEU A 53 3.85 11.99 -2.60
N GLY A 54 4.66 12.96 -3.04
CA GLY A 54 6.09 12.73 -3.28
C GLY A 54 6.85 12.28 -2.02
N ASN A 55 6.62 12.95 -0.89
CA ASN A 55 7.26 12.62 0.39
C ASN A 55 6.78 11.26 0.90
N MET A 56 5.47 10.99 0.80
CA MET A 56 4.88 9.71 1.19
C MET A 56 5.47 8.56 0.37
N LEU A 57 5.62 8.74 -0.95
CA LEU A 57 6.23 7.74 -1.82
C LEU A 57 7.68 7.43 -1.41
N GLN A 58 8.48 8.46 -1.16
CA GLN A 58 9.86 8.26 -0.72
C GLN A 58 9.93 7.50 0.60
N GLN A 59 9.04 7.80 1.55
CA GLN A 59 8.95 7.08 2.81
C GLN A 59 8.54 5.62 2.60
N ILE A 60 7.53 5.36 1.78
CA ILE A 60 7.07 4.01 1.42
C ILE A 60 8.22 3.19 0.81
N TYR A 61 8.92 3.73 -0.19
CA TYR A 61 10.06 3.04 -0.81
C TYR A 61 11.15 2.75 0.21
N ARG A 62 11.55 3.75 1.00
CA ARG A 62 12.58 3.60 2.03
C ARG A 62 12.23 2.47 3.02
N VAL A 63 11.00 2.46 3.52
CA VAL A 63 10.57 1.47 4.51
C VAL A 63 10.54 0.06 3.93
N ILE A 64 10.09 -0.09 2.69
CA ILE A 64 10.05 -1.38 2.00
C ILE A 64 11.47 -1.86 1.63
N ASP A 65 12.36 -0.97 1.22
CA ASP A 65 13.78 -1.30 0.98
C ASP A 65 14.50 -1.71 2.27
N GLN A 66 14.19 -1.07 3.40
CA GLN A 66 14.80 -1.39 4.69
C GLN A 66 14.35 -2.74 5.26
N HIS A 67 13.06 -3.06 5.15
CA HIS A 67 12.52 -4.30 5.74
C HIS A 67 12.57 -5.49 4.78
N PHE A 68 12.56 -5.24 3.47
CA PHE A 68 12.55 -6.28 2.44
C PHE A 68 13.62 -6.02 1.38
N PRO A 69 14.91 -6.13 1.72
CA PRO A 69 16.01 -5.93 0.76
C PRO A 69 16.04 -7.00 -0.34
N THR A 70 15.58 -8.21 -0.03
CA THR A 70 15.39 -9.31 -0.98
C THR A 70 13.90 -9.61 -1.09
N ARG A 71 13.39 -9.69 -2.32
CA ARG A 71 11.97 -9.89 -2.63
C ARG A 71 11.84 -10.92 -3.72
N ASP A 72 10.96 -11.88 -3.53
CA ASP A 72 10.68 -12.93 -4.51
C ASP A 72 9.47 -12.58 -5.40
N GLU A 73 8.70 -11.56 -5.02
CA GLU A 73 7.43 -11.18 -5.65
C GLU A 73 7.41 -9.69 -6.06
N HIS A 74 6.61 -9.39 -7.10
CA HIS A 74 6.28 -8.01 -7.48
C HIS A 74 5.07 -7.53 -6.69
N LEU A 75 5.07 -6.25 -6.32
CA LEU A 75 3.97 -5.59 -5.63
C LEU A 75 3.58 -4.31 -6.36
N SER A 76 2.27 -4.04 -6.49
CA SER A 76 1.80 -2.71 -6.90
C SER A 76 1.27 -1.94 -5.69
N ILE A 77 1.66 -0.69 -5.54
CA ILE A 77 1.08 0.23 -4.57
C ILE A 77 0.17 1.20 -5.30
N ILE A 78 -1.10 1.17 -4.96
CA ILE A 78 -2.11 2.11 -5.45
C ILE A 78 -2.30 3.15 -4.36
N ILE A 79 -2.04 4.41 -4.67
CA ILE A 79 -2.38 5.54 -3.79
C ILE A 79 -3.56 6.25 -4.41
N ARG A 80 -4.63 6.42 -3.63
CA ARG A 80 -5.89 7.03 -4.07
C ARG A 80 -6.36 8.06 -3.04
N ASP A 81 -6.96 9.15 -3.48
CA ASP A 81 -7.67 10.03 -2.56
C ASP A 81 -8.95 9.38 -2.01
N THR A 82 -9.47 9.89 -0.88
CA THR A 82 -10.69 9.38 -0.25
C THR A 82 -11.92 9.45 -1.16
N ASP A 83 -11.99 10.46 -2.03
CA ASP A 83 -13.11 10.67 -2.95
C ASP A 83 -12.96 9.90 -4.27
N ALA A 84 -11.87 9.13 -4.43
CA ALA A 84 -11.55 8.34 -5.62
C ALA A 84 -11.50 9.14 -6.93
N ARG A 85 -11.14 10.42 -6.85
CA ARG A 85 -10.95 11.31 -8.01
C ARG A 85 -9.56 11.20 -8.60
N TYR A 86 -8.58 10.90 -7.77
CA TYR A 86 -7.18 10.83 -8.13
C TYR A 86 -6.59 9.49 -7.71
N GLU A 87 -5.85 8.88 -8.62
CA GLU A 87 -5.18 7.61 -8.38
C GLU A 87 -3.81 7.63 -9.04
N ASN A 88 -2.83 7.08 -8.33
CA ASN A 88 -1.54 6.75 -8.90
C ASN A 88 -1.16 5.31 -8.54
N VAL A 89 -0.55 4.63 -9.51
CA VAL A 89 -0.09 3.25 -9.34
C VAL A 89 1.43 3.21 -9.46
N PHE A 90 2.08 2.65 -8.45
CA PHE A 90 3.52 2.50 -8.33
C PHE A 90 3.88 1.03 -8.27
N LYS A 91 4.97 0.64 -8.93
CA LYS A 91 5.41 -0.76 -8.97
C LYS A 91 6.66 -0.94 -8.13
N ILE A 92 6.62 -1.92 -7.24
CA ILE A 92 7.76 -2.42 -6.49
C ILE A 92 8.15 -3.74 -7.11
N TRP A 93 9.34 -3.77 -7.69
CA TRP A 93 9.84 -4.96 -8.36
C TRP A 93 10.50 -5.92 -7.37
N LYS A 94 10.41 -7.22 -7.66
CA LYS A 94 11.19 -8.23 -6.98
C LYS A 94 12.68 -7.91 -7.10
N SER A 95 13.49 -8.35 -6.14
CA SER A 95 14.94 -8.18 -6.21
C SER A 95 15.49 -9.12 -7.29
N VAL A 96 16.51 -8.65 -8.01
CA VAL A 96 17.19 -9.44 -9.06
C VAL A 96 18.17 -10.41 -8.44
#